data_AF-A0A7S1RTC1-F1
#
_entry.id   AF-A0A7S1RTC1-F1
#
_cell.length_a   1.000
_cell.length_b   1.000
_cell.length_c   1.000
_cell.angle_alpha   90.00
_cell.angle_beta   90.00
_cell.angle_gamma   90.00
#
_symmetry.space_group_name_H-M   'P 1'
#
loop_
_entity.id
_entity.type
_entity.pdbx_description
1 polymer ?
#
loop_
_entity_poly.entity_id
_entity_poly.type
_entity_poly.pdbx_seq_one_letter_code
_entity_poly.pdbx_strand_id
1 'polypeptide(L)'
;LGLGQQLEPTRPEFIGASRINPVTGRVDRYYPWKERIWKVLQSYAVLTVTLIMLCFVIMVLFVLRHIFHRGPGRLLFQVINALLVELLNMVFTNIAKFLTERENHRAYSEYANHLLAKTVVFKFVNCYVSLYYIAFFKDHHYLFGQKMRCVNDDCLNDLGSQLAIFMIMRLTLQNFLELGMPYFAMSYRNFI
;
A
#
# COMPACT_ATOMS: atom_id res chain seq x y z
N LEU A 1 -15.62 14.36 -18.53
CA LEU A 1 -14.84 13.98 -17.33
C LEU A 1 -13.65 14.90 -17.04
N GLY A 2 -12.93 15.48 -18.02
CA GLY A 2 -11.74 16.32 -17.75
C GLY A 2 -11.97 17.78 -17.33
N LEU A 3 -13.13 18.39 -17.62
CA LEU A 3 -13.41 19.80 -17.27
C LEU A 3 -13.54 20.03 -15.76
N GLY A 4 -14.11 19.09 -15.01
CA GLY A 4 -14.28 19.22 -13.55
C GLY A 4 -12.96 19.32 -12.79
N GLN A 5 -11.95 18.54 -13.19
CA GLN A 5 -10.62 18.57 -12.56
C GLN A 5 -9.83 19.85 -12.85
N GLN A 6 -10.12 20.54 -13.97
CA GLN A 6 -9.46 21.81 -14.31
C GLN A 6 -10.04 22.99 -13.52
N LEU A 7 -11.31 22.91 -13.10
CA LEU A 7 -11.94 23.92 -12.25
C LEU A 7 -11.60 23.75 -10.77
N GLU A 8 -11.04 22.62 -10.36
CA GLU A 8 -10.65 22.36 -8.98
C GLU A 8 -9.51 23.32 -8.55
N PRO A 9 -9.59 23.92 -7.34
CA PRO A 9 -8.54 24.78 -6.83
C PRO A 9 -7.21 24.03 -6.74
N THR A 10 -6.12 24.76 -6.96
CA THR A 10 -4.77 24.20 -6.82
C THR A 10 -4.47 23.86 -5.37
N ARG A 11 -3.83 22.71 -5.14
CA ARG A 11 -3.38 22.30 -3.80
C ARG A 11 -2.37 23.34 -3.27
N PRO A 12 -2.42 23.74 -1.99
CA PRO A 12 -1.49 24.74 -1.43
C PRO A 12 -0.01 24.33 -1.55
N GLU A 13 0.26 23.03 -1.47
CA GLU A 13 1.58 22.42 -1.58
C GLU A 13 2.08 22.29 -3.04
N PHE A 14 1.28 22.68 -4.03
CA PHE A 14 1.68 22.61 -5.44
C PHE A 14 2.72 23.70 -5.78
N ILE A 15 3.85 23.27 -6.34
CA ILE A 15 4.97 24.16 -6.70
C ILE A 15 4.93 24.44 -8.20
N GLY A 16 4.94 25.71 -8.60
CA GLY A 16 4.93 26.08 -10.02
C GLY A 16 4.99 27.60 -10.22
N ALA A 17 5.30 28.01 -11.44
CA ALA A 17 5.35 29.43 -11.81
C ALA A 17 3.93 30.00 -11.94
N SER A 18 3.68 31.20 -11.41
CA SER A 18 2.37 31.85 -11.50
C SER A 18 2.07 32.25 -12.95
N ARG A 19 0.92 31.83 -13.49
CA ARG A 19 0.43 32.19 -14.82
C ARG A 19 -1.07 32.44 -14.78
N ILE A 20 -1.56 33.38 -15.58
CA ILE A 20 -3.00 33.57 -15.77
C ILE A 20 -3.52 32.40 -16.59
N ASN A 21 -4.52 31.70 -16.04
CA ASN A 21 -5.17 30.59 -16.72
C ASN A 21 -6.12 31.14 -17.80
N PRO A 22 -5.97 30.73 -19.08
CA PRO A 22 -6.79 31.27 -20.18
C PRO A 22 -8.27 30.90 -20.09
N VAL A 23 -8.64 29.88 -19.31
CA VAL A 23 -10.03 29.42 -19.17
C VAL A 23 -10.72 30.04 -17.95
N THR A 24 -10.01 30.15 -16.82
CA THR A 24 -10.60 30.63 -15.54
C THR A 24 -10.33 32.10 -15.26
N GLY A 25 -9.37 32.73 -15.95
CA GLY A 25 -8.96 34.12 -15.72
C GLY A 25 -8.26 34.36 -14.36
N ARG A 26 -8.02 33.31 -13.57
CA ARG A 26 -7.35 33.40 -12.25
C ARG A 26 -5.85 33.14 -12.40
N VAL A 27 -5.07 33.68 -11.45
CA VAL A 27 -3.63 33.39 -11.35
C VAL A 27 -3.46 32.01 -10.73
N ASP A 28 -3.09 31.02 -11.55
CA ASP A 28 -2.80 29.66 -11.12
C ASP A 28 -1.30 29.37 -11.24
N ARG A 29 -0.80 28.47 -10.41
CA ARG A 29 0.57 27.94 -10.58
C ARG A 29 0.58 26.93 -11.73
N TYR A 30 1.54 27.04 -12.64
CA TYR A 30 1.76 26.14 -13.76
C TYR A 30 3.10 25.41 -13.60
N TYR A 31 3.10 24.11 -13.88
CA TYR A 31 4.29 23.25 -13.88
C TYR A 31 4.46 22.62 -15.27
N PRO A 32 5.66 22.69 -15.89
CA PRO A 32 5.88 22.17 -17.23
C PRO A 32 5.73 20.64 -17.29
N TRP A 33 4.97 20.15 -18.27
CA TRP A 33 4.67 18.74 -18.44
C TRP A 33 5.91 17.86 -18.68
N LYS A 34 6.94 18.39 -19.36
CA LYS A 34 8.18 17.65 -19.65
C LYS A 34 8.94 17.26 -18.38
N GLU A 35 9.09 18.19 -17.45
CA GLU A 35 9.75 17.91 -16.17
C GLU A 35 8.90 16.96 -15.30
N ARG A 36 7.57 17.06 -15.43
CA ARG A 36 6.65 16.19 -14.72
C ARG A 36 6.78 14.74 -15.16
N ILE A 37 6.85 14.47 -16.47
CA ILE A 37 7.02 13.10 -16.99
C ILE A 37 8.26 12.45 -16.39
N TRP A 38 9.40 13.15 -16.30
CA TRP A 38 10.61 12.58 -15.73
C TRP A 38 10.43 12.18 -14.26
N LYS A 39 9.75 13.00 -13.45
CA LYS A 39 9.45 12.70 -12.05
C LYS A 39 8.47 11.54 -11.90
N VAL A 40 7.45 11.49 -12.75
CA VAL A 40 6.48 10.39 -12.79
C VAL A 40 7.16 9.08 -13.19
N LEU A 41 8.03 9.10 -14.21
CA LEU A 41 8.82 7.94 -14.62
C LEU A 41 9.71 7.44 -13.48
N GLN A 42 10.42 8.34 -12.80
CA GLN A 42 11.22 8.00 -11.61
C GLN A 42 10.37 7.37 -10.51
N SER A 43 9.18 7.90 -10.25
CA SER A 43 8.27 7.36 -9.24
C SER A 43 7.77 5.96 -9.59
N TYR A 44 7.37 5.71 -10.85
CA TYR A 44 7.01 4.37 -11.29
C TYR A 44 8.19 3.40 -11.26
N ALA A 45 9.43 3.85 -11.54
CA ALA A 45 10.61 3.01 -11.41
C ALA A 45 10.92 2.64 -9.95
N VAL A 46 10.79 3.58 -9.00
CA VAL A 46 10.92 3.27 -7.57
C VAL A 46 9.81 2.31 -7.13
N LEU A 47 8.57 2.53 -7.60
CA LEU A 47 7.44 1.64 -7.34
C LEU A 47 7.74 0.19 -7.75
N THR A 48 8.23 -0.04 -8.97
CA THR A 48 8.55 -1.40 -9.45
C THR A 48 9.67 -2.04 -8.64
N VAL A 49 10.74 -1.30 -8.31
CA VAL A 49 11.83 -1.81 -7.45
C VAL A 49 11.30 -2.21 -6.06
N THR A 50 10.43 -1.39 -5.46
CA THR A 50 9.84 -1.72 -4.15
C THR A 50 8.91 -2.94 -4.21
N LEU A 51 8.20 -3.17 -5.33
CA LEU A 51 7.40 -4.37 -5.54
C LEU A 51 8.26 -5.63 -5.68
N ILE A 52 9.39 -5.53 -6.40
CA ILE A 52 10.35 -6.65 -6.51
C ILE A 52 10.93 -6.99 -5.14
N MET A 53 11.32 -5.97 -4.37
CA MET A 53 11.81 -6.16 -3.00
C MET A 53 10.75 -6.81 -2.11
N LEU A 54 9.48 -6.40 -2.22
CA LEU A 54 8.36 -7.03 -1.51
C LEU A 54 8.22 -8.52 -1.87
N CYS A 55 8.29 -8.89 -3.15
CA CYS A 55 8.25 -10.29 -3.57
C CYS A 55 9.42 -11.09 -2.97
N PHE A 56 10.62 -10.51 -2.92
CA PHE A 56 11.79 -11.14 -2.31
C PHE A 56 11.60 -11.35 -0.80
N VAL A 57 11.10 -10.35 -0.06
CA VAL A 57 10.83 -10.49 1.38
C VAL A 57 9.78 -11.55 1.64
N ILE A 58 8.68 -11.58 0.86
CA ILE A 58 7.66 -12.63 0.97
C ILE A 58 8.30 -14.01 0.76
N MET A 59 9.15 -14.18 -0.26
CA MET A 59 9.86 -15.43 -0.50
C MET A 59 10.70 -15.86 0.72
N VAL A 60 11.47 -14.95 1.31
CA VAL A 60 12.26 -15.22 2.53
C VAL A 60 11.37 -15.65 3.69
N LEU A 61 10.22 -14.98 3.90
CA LEU A 61 9.27 -15.36 4.95
C LEU A 61 8.68 -16.75 4.74
N PHE A 62 8.39 -17.12 3.49
CA PHE A 62 7.96 -18.48 3.14
C PHE A 62 9.03 -19.52 3.44
N VAL A 63 10.31 -19.23 3.16
CA VAL A 63 11.43 -20.12 3.48
C VAL A 63 11.60 -20.26 5.00
N LEU A 64 11.61 -19.15 5.73
CA LEU A 64 11.68 -19.15 7.20
C LEU A 64 10.54 -19.97 7.79
N ARG A 65 9.33 -19.83 7.25
CA ARG A 65 8.15 -20.59 7.67
C ARG A 65 8.35 -22.09 7.48
N HIS A 66 8.93 -22.51 6.36
CA HIS A 66 9.17 -23.92 6.08
C HIS A 66 10.19 -24.52 7.06
N ILE A 67 11.28 -23.80 7.35
CA ILE A 67 12.34 -24.26 8.27
C ILE A 67 11.82 -24.35 9.71
N PHE A 68 11.11 -23.32 10.19
CA PHE A 68 10.64 -23.24 11.57
C PHE A 68 9.35 -24.01 11.86
N HIS A 69 8.70 -24.62 10.84
CA HIS A 69 7.45 -25.37 11.03
C HIS A 69 7.58 -26.59 11.97
N ARG A 70 8.79 -27.10 12.20
CA ARG A 70 9.01 -28.30 13.03
C ARG A 70 9.21 -28.04 14.53
N GLY A 71 9.12 -26.80 15.01
CA GLY A 71 9.34 -26.47 16.42
C GLY A 71 8.08 -26.06 17.22
N PRO A 72 8.13 -26.08 18.57
CA PRO A 72 7.04 -25.64 19.45
C PRO A 72 6.73 -24.12 19.41
N GLY A 73 7.46 -23.34 18.61
CA GLY A 73 7.33 -21.87 18.48
C GLY A 73 6.41 -21.38 17.35
N ARG A 74 5.53 -22.23 16.79
CA ARG A 74 4.69 -21.91 15.62
C ARG A 74 3.87 -20.62 15.78
N LEU A 75 3.28 -20.41 16.96
CA LEU A 75 2.48 -19.21 17.25
C LEU A 75 3.35 -17.95 17.33
N LEU A 76 4.50 -18.04 17.99
CA LEU A 76 5.47 -16.95 18.11
C LEU A 76 5.96 -16.49 16.73
N PHE A 77 6.27 -17.44 15.85
CA PHE A 77 6.68 -17.16 14.48
C PHE A 77 5.58 -16.51 13.64
N GLN A 78 4.32 -16.97 13.78
CA GLN A 78 3.17 -16.35 13.10
C GLN A 78 2.96 -14.90 13.56
N VAL A 79 3.10 -14.63 14.86
CA VAL A 79 2.99 -13.27 15.42
C VAL A 79 4.11 -12.37 14.88
N ILE A 80 5.36 -12.85 14.88
CA ILE A 80 6.51 -12.07 14.36
C ILE A 80 6.34 -11.76 12.88
N ASN A 81 5.90 -12.72 12.07
CA ASN A 81 5.62 -12.48 10.65
C ASN A 81 4.49 -11.47 10.43
N ALA A 82 3.42 -11.55 11.21
CA ALA A 82 2.31 -10.60 11.11
C ALA A 82 2.79 -9.18 11.44
N LEU A 83 3.61 -9.02 12.48
CA LEU A 83 4.22 -7.74 12.84
C LEU A 83 5.13 -7.20 11.73
N LEU A 84 5.94 -8.07 11.12
CA LEU A 84 6.84 -7.67 10.04
C LEU A 84 6.05 -7.21 8.79
N VAL A 85 4.98 -7.91 8.43
CA VAL A 85 4.11 -7.53 7.31
C VAL A 85 3.44 -6.17 7.58
N GLU A 86 2.97 -5.91 8.81
CA GLU A 86 2.38 -4.61 9.14
C GLU A 86 3.41 -3.47 9.09
N LEU A 87 4.63 -3.72 9.59
CA LEU A 87 5.73 -2.76 9.50
C LEU A 87 6.06 -2.41 8.04
N LEU A 88 6.13 -3.43 7.19
CA LEU A 88 6.34 -3.24 5.75
C LEU A 88 5.22 -2.42 5.11
N ASN A 89 3.96 -2.71 5.44
CA ASN A 89 2.81 -1.93 4.95
C ASN A 89 2.89 -0.45 5.34
N MET A 90 3.36 -0.14 6.56
CA MET A 90 3.57 1.23 7.02
C MET A 90 4.66 1.94 6.20
N VAL A 91 5.81 1.28 6.02
CA VAL A 91 6.92 1.80 5.21
C VAL A 91 6.47 2.05 3.77
N PHE A 92 5.76 1.12 3.14
CA PHE A 92 5.28 1.28 1.76
C PHE A 92 4.27 2.42 1.62
N THR A 93 3.38 2.60 2.61
CA THR A 93 2.43 3.72 2.59
C THR A 93 3.18 5.06 2.65
N ASN A 94 4.24 5.15 3.45
CA ASN A 94 5.08 6.34 3.53
C ASN A 94 5.85 6.59 2.22
N ILE A 95 6.40 5.55 1.60
CA ILE A 95 7.05 5.65 0.29
C ILE A 95 6.05 6.13 -0.77
N ALA A 96 4.84 5.56 -0.80
CA ALA A 96 3.81 5.96 -1.77
C ALA A 96 3.41 7.43 -1.62
N LYS A 97 3.30 7.93 -0.38
CA LYS A 97 3.06 9.36 -0.10
C LYS A 97 4.21 10.21 -0.61
N PHE A 98 5.44 9.91 -0.20
CA PHE A 98 6.63 10.64 -0.61
C PHE A 98 6.79 10.71 -2.14
N LEU A 99 6.57 9.59 -2.83
CA LEU A 99 6.62 9.53 -4.29
C LEU A 99 5.53 10.38 -4.95
N THR A 100 4.31 10.35 -4.42
CA THR A 100 3.18 11.12 -4.98
C THR A 100 3.31 12.62 -4.70
N GLU A 101 3.89 13.00 -3.56
CA GLU A 101 4.25 14.39 -3.26
C GLU A 101 5.31 14.91 -4.24
N ARG A 102 6.32 14.10 -4.56
CA ARG A 102 7.38 14.44 -5.52
C ARG A 102 6.86 14.60 -6.96
N GLU A 103 5.79 13.89 -7.34
CA GLU A 103 5.13 14.03 -8.65
C GLU A 103 4.41 15.38 -8.86
N ASN A 104 4.19 16.13 -7.77
CA ASN A 104 3.64 17.48 -7.76
C ASN A 104 2.32 17.59 -8.55
N HIS A 105 1.27 16.92 -8.07
CA HIS A 105 -0.07 16.99 -8.67
C HIS A 105 -0.77 18.32 -8.36
N ARG A 106 -1.50 18.86 -9.36
CA ARG A 106 -2.16 20.17 -9.29
C ARG A 106 -3.40 20.12 -8.39
N ALA A 107 -4.29 19.17 -8.64
CA ALA A 107 -5.57 19.02 -7.97
C ALA A 107 -5.48 18.00 -6.81
N TYR A 108 -6.30 18.19 -5.78
CA TYR A 108 -6.37 17.27 -4.66
C TYR A 108 -6.93 15.91 -5.09
N SER A 109 -7.97 15.90 -5.93
CA SER A 109 -8.52 14.67 -6.50
C SER A 109 -7.49 13.86 -7.28
N GLU A 110 -6.65 14.52 -8.08
CA GLU A 110 -5.57 13.89 -8.85
C GLU A 110 -4.52 13.28 -7.92
N TYR A 111 -4.04 14.05 -6.94
CA TYR A 111 -3.12 13.55 -5.91
C TYR A 111 -3.66 12.32 -5.19
N ALA A 112 -4.91 12.39 -4.71
CA ALA A 112 -5.56 11.31 -3.98
C ALA A 112 -5.70 10.05 -4.83
N ASN A 113 -6.13 10.19 -6.09
CA ASN A 113 -6.29 9.05 -7.00
C ASN A 113 -4.95 8.35 -7.30
N HIS A 114 -3.87 9.10 -7.51
CA HIS A 114 -2.55 8.52 -7.76
C HIS A 114 -1.98 7.83 -6.52
N LEU A 115 -2.14 8.44 -5.33
CA LEU A 115 -1.75 7.83 -4.06
C LEU A 115 -2.52 6.53 -3.79
N LEU A 116 -3.84 6.55 -4.02
CA LEU A 116 -4.72 5.39 -3.89
C LEU A 116 -4.31 4.30 -4.86
N ALA A 117 -4.11 4.62 -6.15
CA ALA A 117 -3.70 3.65 -7.16
C ALA A 117 -2.40 2.91 -6.78
N LYS A 118 -1.35 3.65 -6.38
CA LYS A 118 -0.08 3.05 -5.92
C LYS A 118 -0.30 2.13 -4.72
N THR A 119 -1.04 2.60 -3.72
CA THR A 119 -1.31 1.84 -2.49
C THR A 119 -2.13 0.57 -2.77
N VAL A 120 -3.12 0.63 -3.67
CA VAL A 120 -3.93 -0.52 -4.06
C VAL A 120 -3.10 -1.55 -4.81
N VAL A 121 -2.23 -1.13 -5.73
CA VAL A 121 -1.31 -2.03 -6.44
C VAL A 121 -0.41 -2.79 -5.47
N PHE A 122 0.18 -2.10 -4.46
CA PHE A 122 0.97 -2.77 -3.43
C PHE A 122 0.19 -3.82 -2.66
N LYS A 123 -1.01 -3.46 -2.18
CA LYS A 123 -1.89 -4.38 -1.45
C LYS A 123 -2.28 -5.58 -2.30
N PHE A 124 -2.56 -5.35 -3.59
CA PHE A 124 -2.87 -6.40 -4.55
C PHE A 124 -1.69 -7.35 -4.70
N VAL A 125 -0.49 -6.85 -4.98
CA VAL A 125 0.72 -7.70 -5.12
C VAL A 125 0.99 -8.48 -3.83
N ASN A 126 0.91 -7.85 -2.66
CA ASN A 126 1.11 -8.54 -1.38
C ASN A 126 0.12 -9.71 -1.16
N CYS A 127 -1.14 -9.53 -1.54
CA CYS A 127 -2.18 -10.55 -1.44
C CYS A 127 -1.98 -11.69 -2.45
N TYR A 128 -1.75 -11.34 -3.72
CA TYR A 128 -1.80 -12.30 -4.83
C TYR A 128 -0.45 -12.95 -5.15
N VAL A 129 0.70 -12.36 -4.82
CA VAL A 129 2.01 -12.99 -5.05
C VAL A 129 2.15 -14.28 -4.26
N SER A 130 1.72 -14.27 -3.00
CA SER A 130 1.73 -15.46 -2.15
C SER A 130 0.84 -16.57 -2.73
N LEU A 131 -0.33 -16.22 -3.27
CA LEU A 131 -1.23 -17.17 -3.96
C LEU A 131 -0.62 -17.71 -5.26
N TYR A 132 -0.04 -16.84 -6.08
CA TYR A 132 0.59 -17.20 -7.34
C TYR A 132 1.79 -18.12 -7.11
N TYR A 133 2.59 -17.83 -6.08
CA TYR A 133 3.70 -18.68 -5.66
C TYR A 133 3.22 -20.08 -5.24
N ILE A 134 2.18 -20.17 -4.41
CA ILE A 134 1.60 -21.46 -3.98
C ILE A 134 1.03 -22.25 -5.16
N ALA A 135 0.33 -21.60 -6.09
CA ALA A 135 -0.35 -22.26 -7.20
C ALA A 135 0.61 -22.75 -8.29
N PHE A 136 1.64 -21.98 -8.64
CA PHE A 136 2.50 -22.27 -9.79
C PHE A 136 3.89 -22.79 -9.43
N PHE A 137 4.50 -22.33 -8.34
CA PHE A 137 5.90 -22.64 -8.02
C PHE A 137 6.08 -23.76 -7.00
N LYS A 138 5.05 -24.05 -6.20
CA LYS A 138 5.09 -25.07 -5.14
C LYS A 138 5.37 -26.49 -5.65
N ASP A 139 4.79 -26.88 -6.78
CA ASP A 139 4.88 -28.27 -7.27
C ASP A 139 6.02 -28.52 -8.25
N HIS A 140 6.60 -27.47 -8.85
CA HIS A 140 7.56 -27.62 -9.95
C HIS A 140 9.00 -27.27 -9.58
N HIS A 141 9.25 -26.54 -8.48
CA HIS A 141 10.59 -26.12 -8.08
C HIS A 141 10.98 -26.63 -6.68
N TYR A 142 12.10 -27.36 -6.63
CA TYR A 142 12.84 -27.64 -5.40
C TYR A 142 13.57 -26.37 -4.97
N LEU A 143 12.94 -25.54 -4.14
CA LEU A 143 13.63 -24.41 -3.51
C LEU A 143 14.56 -24.96 -2.41
N PHE A 144 15.87 -24.79 -2.56
CA PHE A 144 16.90 -25.33 -1.64
C PHE A 144 16.89 -26.86 -1.47
N GLY A 145 16.50 -27.62 -2.50
CA GLY A 145 16.57 -29.10 -2.46
C GLY A 145 15.60 -29.78 -1.49
N GLN A 146 14.65 -29.03 -0.90
CA GLN A 146 13.59 -29.59 -0.07
C GLN A 146 12.21 -29.38 -0.71
N LYS A 147 11.38 -30.43 -0.68
CA LYS A 147 10.00 -30.38 -1.16
C LYS A 147 9.18 -29.52 -0.17
N MET A 148 8.76 -28.33 -0.59
CA MET A 148 7.82 -27.50 0.18
C MET A 148 6.43 -28.16 0.17
N ARG A 149 6.22 -29.14 1.06
CA ARG A 149 4.89 -29.69 1.30
C ARG A 149 4.12 -28.71 2.17
N CYS A 150 2.93 -28.32 1.72
CA CYS A 150 1.94 -27.82 2.67
C CYS A 150 1.63 -28.98 3.61
N VAL A 151 1.84 -28.77 4.90
CA VAL A 151 1.36 -29.73 5.89
C VAL A 151 -0.16 -29.59 5.87
N ASN A 152 -0.84 -30.59 5.28
CA ASN A 152 -2.30 -30.74 5.21
C ASN A 152 -3.08 -29.65 4.43
N ASP A 153 -2.70 -29.27 3.21
CA ASP A 153 -3.48 -28.34 2.34
C ASP A 153 -3.84 -26.94 2.92
N ASP A 154 -3.39 -26.61 4.12
CA ASP A 154 -3.80 -25.42 4.89
C ASP A 154 -3.08 -24.11 4.52
N CYS A 155 -2.16 -24.11 3.54
CA CYS A 155 -1.36 -22.92 3.24
C CYS A 155 -2.18 -21.76 2.67
N LEU A 156 -3.21 -22.10 1.87
CA LEU A 156 -4.15 -21.14 1.30
C LEU A 156 -5.09 -20.58 2.40
N ASN A 157 -5.48 -21.42 3.36
CA ASN A 157 -6.28 -21.02 4.53
C ASN A 157 -5.46 -20.13 5.49
N ASP A 158 -4.18 -20.41 5.69
CA ASP A 158 -3.30 -19.58 6.52
C ASP A 158 -3.02 -18.21 5.90
N LEU A 159 -2.90 -18.14 4.57
CA LEU A 159 -2.78 -16.86 3.88
C LEU A 159 -4.11 -16.10 3.89
N GLY A 160 -5.22 -16.80 3.63
CA GLY A 160 -6.56 -16.23 3.70
C GLY A 160 -6.89 -15.68 5.07
N SER A 161 -6.52 -16.39 6.15
CA SER A 161 -6.72 -15.92 7.53
C SER A 161 -5.87 -14.69 7.84
N GLN A 162 -4.61 -14.62 7.39
CA GLN A 162 -3.78 -13.43 7.54
C GLN A 162 -4.38 -12.20 6.84
N LEU A 163 -4.87 -12.36 5.61
CA LEU A 163 -5.52 -11.29 4.86
C LEU A 163 -6.85 -10.86 5.50
N ALA A 164 -7.64 -11.82 5.97
CA ALA A 164 -8.89 -11.55 6.67
C ALA A 164 -8.64 -10.80 7.98
N ILE A 165 -7.65 -11.21 8.78
CA ILE A 165 -7.25 -10.51 10.01
C ILE A 165 -6.83 -9.07 9.69
N PHE A 166 -6.00 -8.86 8.66
CA PHE A 166 -5.58 -7.52 8.25
C PHE A 166 -6.78 -6.65 7.83
N MET A 167 -7.70 -7.20 7.03
CA MET A 167 -8.89 -6.48 6.58
C MET A 167 -9.81 -6.13 7.75
N ILE A 168 -10.08 -7.08 8.65
CA ILE A 168 -10.89 -6.87 9.84
C ILE A 168 -10.25 -5.83 10.75
N MET A 169 -8.96 -5.95 11.07
CA MET A 169 -8.24 -5.00 11.92
C MET A 169 -8.30 -3.57 11.36
N ARG A 170 -8.15 -3.41 10.05
CA ARG A 170 -8.25 -2.08 9.43
C ARG A 170 -9.68 -1.56 9.43
N LEU A 171 -10.66 -2.41 9.14
CA LEU A 171 -12.07 -2.03 9.12
C LEU A 171 -12.55 -1.61 10.52
N THR A 172 -12.16 -2.35 11.56
CA THR A 172 -12.52 -2.03 12.95
C THR A 172 -11.82 -0.77 13.44
N LEU A 173 -10.51 -0.62 13.18
CA LEU A 173 -9.76 0.59 13.55
C LEU A 173 -10.34 1.82 12.84
N GLN A 174 -10.66 1.72 11.56
CA GLN A 174 -11.16 2.84 10.78
C GLN A 174 -12.59 3.24 11.22
N ASN A 175 -13.48 2.26 11.41
CA ASN A 175 -14.81 2.50 11.96
C ASN A 175 -14.76 3.09 13.38
N PHE A 176 -13.84 2.61 14.24
CA PHE A 176 -13.69 3.12 15.59
C PHE A 176 -13.19 4.57 15.62
N LEU A 177 -12.22 4.91 14.78
CA LEU A 177 -11.71 6.28 14.69
C LEU A 177 -12.74 7.23 14.04
N GLU A 178 -13.51 6.78 13.06
CA GLU A 178 -14.51 7.62 12.38
C GLU A 178 -15.82 7.78 13.16
N LEU A 179 -16.30 6.77 13.90
CA LEU A 179 -17.56 6.84 14.66
C LEU A 179 -17.32 7.05 16.16
N GLY A 180 -16.34 6.35 16.74
CA GLY A 180 -16.07 6.39 18.16
C GLY A 180 -15.49 7.74 18.59
N MET A 181 -14.46 8.23 17.88
CA MET A 181 -13.79 9.49 18.23
C MET A 181 -14.73 10.72 18.25
N PRO A 182 -15.56 11.00 17.22
CA PRO A 182 -16.47 12.13 17.28
C PRO A 182 -17.59 11.95 18.32
N TYR A 183 -18.05 10.72 18.56
CA TYR A 183 -19.06 10.45 19.58
C TYR A 183 -18.53 10.74 20.98
N PHE A 184 -17.33 10.23 21.33
CA PHE A 184 -16.70 10.52 22.61
C PHE A 184 -16.35 12.00 22.77
N ALA A 185 -15.87 12.67 21.71
CA ALA A 185 -15.60 14.10 21.75
C ALA A 185 -16.87 14.95 21.98
N MET A 186 -18.01 14.58 21.36
CA MET A 186 -19.29 15.23 21.62
C MET A 186 -19.83 14.91 23.02
N SER A 187 -19.74 13.67 23.47
CA SER A 187 -20.20 13.27 24.81
C SER A 187 -19.40 13.96 25.91
N TYR A 188 -18.08 14.09 25.74
CA TYR A 188 -17.22 14.84 26.65
C TYR A 188 -17.52 16.35 26.67
N ARG A 189 -17.84 16.95 25.52
CA ARG A 189 -18.24 18.36 25.42
C ARG A 189 -19.65 18.64 25.98
N ASN A 190 -20.52 17.65 26.06
CA ASN A 190 -21.83 17.78 26.72
C ASN A 190 -21.77 17.53 28.23
N PHE A 191 -20.68 16.92 28.71
CA PHE A 191 -20.47 16.63 30.13
C PHE A 191 -19.70 17.73 30.88
N ILE A 192 -18.93 18.55 30.16
CA ILE A 192 -18.34 19.83 30.59
C ILE A 192 -19.34 20.96 30.33
#